data_AF-A0A953W669-F1
#
_entry.id   AF-A0A953W669-F1
#
_cell.length_a   1.000
_cell.length_b   1.000
_cell.length_c   1.000
_cell.angle_alpha   90.00
_cell.angle_beta   90.00
_cell.angle_gamma   90.00
#
_symmetry.space_group_name_H-M   'P 1'
#
loop_
_entity.id
_entity.type
_entity.pdbx_description
1 polymer ?
#
loop_
_entity_poly.entity_id
_entity_poly.type
_entity_poly.pdbx_seq_one_letter_code
_entity_poly.pdbx_strand_id
1 'polypeptide(L)'
;MIAGARIGFDPALPWSVLIALGAIAVIALGVYVWRGGGAPVTRGAGLAFLFLGLMQPQWVRETREPADDVALIVVDQSESLALAGRREAARAAADAMAQRLSEQPGLDVRVREARGGPDGTMITSVIEDALSDVARDRIGGVIVVTDGQAVDPPAEPNRLRDLGPAHVLIVGDPQRGDRRLELISAPTFGIVGETMRITGRVVDADGNAPVALSVSIDGQRAVNTTVRANREFSVDIRLTHRGRNMVIVEAAAGPQEITLSNNRAAFAANGVRDRLRVLLITGEPHAGARVWRNLLKSDPAVDLVHFSILRPPDKQDFTPLNELALIPFPTEELFERRLDEFDLIIFDRAPQRGILQAYYFSSIARRIEQGGALLITAGEQEAGLDGLYRTALAGILPSQPTGQIISRPY
;
A
#
# COMPACT_ATOMS: atom_id res chain seq x y z
N MET A 1 44.88 -27.61 24.11
CA MET A 1 45.16 -28.86 23.37
C MET A 1 44.77 -30.05 24.23
N ILE A 2 43.78 -30.84 23.81
CA ILE A 2 43.47 -32.13 24.44
C ILE A 2 44.15 -33.19 23.57
N ALA A 3 45.16 -33.86 24.13
CA ALA A 3 45.87 -34.92 23.43
C ALA A 3 45.23 -36.27 23.79
N GLY A 4 44.49 -36.85 22.86
CA GLY A 4 44.04 -38.24 22.93
C GLY A 4 45.04 -39.14 22.23
N ALA A 5 45.50 -40.20 22.90
CA ALA A 5 46.25 -41.27 22.26
C ALA A 5 45.41 -42.55 22.28
N ARG A 6 45.22 -43.17 21.12
CA ARG A 6 44.57 -44.48 21.00
C ARG A 6 45.37 -45.40 20.11
N ILE A 7 45.32 -46.69 20.40
CA ILE A 7 45.83 -47.73 19.51
C ILE A 7 44.70 -48.03 18.51
N GLY A 8 44.93 -47.68 17.25
CA GLY A 8 44.05 -48.05 16.13
C GLY A 8 44.53 -49.35 15.50
N PHE A 9 43.61 -50.13 14.96
CA PHE A 9 43.91 -51.29 14.11
C PHE A 9 43.34 -51.02 12.73
N ASP A 10 44.17 -51.08 11.71
CA ASP A 10 43.78 -50.89 10.31
C ASP A 10 44.21 -52.10 9.49
N PRO A 11 43.52 -53.24 9.64
CA PRO A 11 43.97 -54.49 9.07
C PRO A 11 43.98 -54.41 7.54
N ALA A 12 45.06 -54.90 6.91
CA ALA A 12 45.21 -54.92 5.46
C ALA A 12 44.14 -55.79 4.75
N LEU A 13 43.39 -56.59 5.50
CA LEU A 13 42.32 -57.47 5.02
C LEU A 13 41.03 -57.19 5.81
N PRO A 14 39.85 -57.41 5.21
CA PRO A 14 38.58 -57.33 5.93
C PRO A 14 38.59 -58.19 7.20
N TRP A 15 37.96 -57.70 8.26
CA TRP A 15 37.91 -58.38 9.57
C TRP A 15 37.42 -59.83 9.47
N SER A 16 36.46 -60.13 8.59
CA SER A 16 35.97 -61.49 8.34
C SER A 16 37.06 -62.43 7.81
N VAL A 17 37.89 -61.96 6.88
CA VAL A 17 39.01 -62.73 6.30
C VAL A 17 40.10 -62.93 7.34
N LEU A 18 40.40 -61.89 8.13
CA LEU A 18 41.40 -61.96 9.19
C LEU A 18 40.99 -62.95 10.30
N ILE A 19 39.72 -62.94 10.71
CA ILE A 19 39.17 -63.93 11.66
C ILE A 19 39.24 -65.34 11.07
N ALA A 20 38.87 -65.52 9.79
CA ALA A 20 38.93 -66.82 9.12
C ALA A 20 40.38 -67.35 9.03
N LEU A 21 41.34 -66.50 8.65
CA LEU A 21 42.76 -66.84 8.63
C LEU A 21 43.29 -67.18 10.03
N GLY A 22 42.88 -66.43 11.05
CA GLY A 22 43.20 -66.72 12.45
C GLY A 22 42.67 -68.09 12.89
N ALA A 23 41.41 -68.40 12.58
CA ALA A 23 40.81 -69.70 12.90
C ALA A 23 41.52 -70.86 12.18
N ILE A 24 41.84 -70.69 10.89
CA ILE A 24 42.60 -71.68 10.11
C ILE A 24 44.00 -71.87 10.72
N ALA A 25 44.68 -70.80 11.11
CA ALA A 25 46.00 -70.86 11.74
C ALA A 25 45.97 -71.62 13.07
N VAL A 26 44.94 -71.41 13.90
CA VAL A 26 44.75 -72.14 15.16
C VAL A 26 44.46 -73.62 14.92
N ILE A 27 43.59 -73.96 13.97
CA ILE A 27 43.28 -75.35 13.60
C ILE A 27 44.54 -76.05 13.07
N ALA A 28 45.29 -75.39 12.19
CA ALA A 28 46.54 -75.93 11.65
C ALA A 28 47.58 -76.17 12.75
N LEU A 29 47.71 -75.25 13.70
CA LEU A 29 48.59 -75.41 14.86
C LEU A 29 48.13 -76.57 15.76
N GLY A 30 46.82 -76.71 15.99
CA GLY A 30 46.25 -77.82 16.76
C GLY A 30 46.51 -79.19 16.14
N VAL A 31 46.34 -79.30 14.82
CA VAL A 31 46.66 -80.54 14.07
C VAL A 31 48.17 -80.82 14.09
N TYR A 32 49.01 -79.79 13.99
CA TYR A 32 50.47 -79.92 14.09
C TYR A 32 50.92 -80.45 15.46
N VAL A 33 50.32 -79.94 16.55
CA VAL A 33 50.56 -80.42 17.92
C VAL A 33 50.09 -81.87 18.06
N TRP A 34 48.88 -82.19 17.58
CA TRP A 34 48.31 -83.53 17.68
C TRP A 34 49.13 -84.59 16.93
N ARG A 35 49.80 -84.22 15.82
CA ARG A 35 50.71 -85.09 15.07
C ARG A 35 52.13 -85.21 15.65
N GLY A 36 52.38 -84.66 16.84
CA GLY A 36 53.67 -84.78 17.53
C GLY A 36 54.75 -83.81 17.03
N GLY A 37 54.35 -82.65 16.50
CA GLY A 37 55.31 -81.63 16.03
C GLY A 37 56.24 -81.13 17.14
N GLY A 38 57.55 -81.18 16.90
CA GLY A 38 58.57 -80.97 17.94
C GLY A 38 58.78 -79.53 18.44
N ALA A 39 58.11 -78.52 17.87
CA ALA A 39 58.33 -77.10 18.23
C ALA A 39 57.06 -76.23 18.17
N PRO A 40 56.01 -76.56 18.95
CA PRO A 40 54.71 -75.89 18.85
C PRO A 40 54.74 -74.43 19.31
N VAL A 41 55.56 -74.10 20.31
CA VAL A 41 55.68 -72.74 20.85
C VAL A 41 56.24 -71.77 19.82
N THR A 42 57.32 -72.15 19.12
CA THR A 42 57.94 -71.28 18.11
C THR A 42 57.04 -71.05 16.90
N ARG A 43 56.29 -72.08 16.48
CA ARG A 43 55.32 -71.99 15.37
C ARG A 43 54.12 -71.13 15.76
N GLY A 44 53.60 -71.29 16.98
CA GLY A 44 52.54 -70.43 17.52
C GLY A 44 52.97 -68.96 17.61
N ALA A 45 54.18 -68.69 18.09
CA ALA A 45 54.73 -67.33 18.15
C ALA A 45 54.89 -66.71 16.75
N GLY A 46 55.34 -67.48 15.76
CA GLY A 46 55.44 -67.01 14.37
C GLY A 46 54.08 -66.67 13.76
N LEU A 47 53.06 -67.51 13.99
CA LEU A 47 51.68 -67.24 13.53
C LEU A 47 51.10 -66.01 14.24
N ALA A 48 51.33 -65.85 15.54
CA ALA A 48 50.90 -64.68 16.30
C ALA A 48 51.57 -63.40 15.79
N PHE A 49 52.87 -63.44 15.47
CA PHE A 49 53.60 -62.31 14.92
C PHE A 49 53.08 -61.91 13.53
N LEU A 50 52.83 -62.89 12.67
CA LEU A 50 52.25 -62.65 11.35
C LEU A 50 50.83 -62.07 11.46
N PHE A 51 50.02 -62.58 12.39
CA PHE A 51 48.69 -62.07 12.67
C PHE A 51 48.70 -60.64 13.21
N LEU A 52 49.59 -60.32 14.15
CA LEU A 52 49.81 -58.95 14.63
C LEU A 52 50.27 -58.01 13.50
N GLY A 53 51.13 -58.49 12.60
CA GLY A 53 51.54 -57.74 11.41
C GLY A 53 50.37 -57.45 10.47
N LEU A 54 49.46 -58.41 10.27
CA LEU A 54 48.24 -58.24 9.47
C LEU A 54 47.21 -57.31 10.11
N MET A 55 47.16 -57.24 11.45
CA MET A 55 46.29 -56.32 12.19
C MET A 55 46.77 -54.85 12.11
N GLN A 56 48.03 -54.61 11.73
CA GLN A 56 48.64 -53.28 11.59
C GLN A 56 48.28 -52.31 12.73
N PRO A 57 48.75 -52.57 13.98
CA PRO A 57 48.52 -51.66 15.08
C PRO A 57 49.22 -50.32 14.82
N GLN A 58 48.45 -49.24 14.85
CA GLN A 58 48.94 -47.88 14.65
C GLN A 58 48.71 -47.03 15.91
N TRP A 59 49.70 -46.22 16.24
CA TRP A 59 49.61 -45.25 17.33
C TRP A 59 49.00 -43.95 16.79
N VAL A 60 47.71 -43.73 17.01
CA VAL A 60 47.01 -42.54 16.54
C VAL A 60 47.05 -41.47 17.63
N ARG A 61 47.71 -40.34 17.34
CA ARG A 61 47.63 -39.12 18.15
C ARG A 61 46.66 -38.16 17.49
N GLU A 62 45.60 -37.83 18.20
CA GLU A 62 44.64 -36.83 17.75
C GLU A 62 44.99 -35.49 18.40
N THR A 63 45.34 -34.49 17.59
CA THR A 63 45.55 -33.11 18.04
C THR A 63 44.28 -32.33 17.72
N ARG A 64 43.54 -31.92 18.76
CA ARG A 64 42.36 -31.06 18.63
C ARG A 64 42.72 -29.64 19.05
N GLU A 65 42.58 -28.71 18.12
CA GLU A 65 42.55 -27.28 18.39
C GLU A 65 41.08 -26.84 18.47
N PRO A 66 40.63 -26.24 19.58
CA PRO A 66 39.29 -25.65 19.64
C PRO A 66 39.24 -24.50 18.63
N ALA A 67 38.21 -24.47 17.79
CA ALA A 67 37.97 -23.34 16.92
C ALA A 67 37.38 -22.19 17.74
N ASP A 68 37.72 -20.95 17.37
CA ASP A 68 37.15 -19.77 18.00
C ASP A 68 35.65 -19.67 17.68
N ASP A 69 34.86 -19.22 18.65
CA ASP A 69 33.46 -18.87 18.46
C ASP A 69 33.38 -17.52 17.74
N VAL A 70 32.29 -17.25 17.02
CA VAL A 70 32.09 -16.00 16.28
C VAL A 70 31.02 -15.16 16.96
N ALA A 71 31.36 -13.91 17.29
CA ALA A 71 30.41 -12.88 17.71
C ALA A 71 30.22 -11.85 16.59
N LEU A 72 28.98 -11.62 16.18
CA LEU A 72 28.65 -10.64 15.16
C LEU A 72 28.10 -9.36 15.81
N ILE A 73 28.66 -8.21 15.46
CA ILE A 73 28.10 -6.89 15.76
C ILE A 73 27.60 -6.28 14.46
N VAL A 74 26.30 -5.98 14.40
CA VAL A 74 25.68 -5.26 13.27
C VAL A 74 25.37 -3.84 13.70
N VAL A 75 25.89 -2.88 12.95
CA VAL A 75 25.68 -1.45 13.18
C VAL A 75 24.80 -0.88 12.09
N ASP A 76 23.61 -0.44 12.46
CA ASP A 76 22.70 0.26 11.56
C ASP A 76 23.26 1.65 11.22
N GLN A 77 23.24 1.99 9.93
CA GLN A 77 23.67 3.27 9.37
C GLN A 77 22.58 3.95 8.53
N SER A 78 21.32 3.62 8.82
CA SER A 78 20.14 4.26 8.26
C SER A 78 20.17 5.79 8.33
N GLU A 79 19.37 6.43 7.48
CA GLU A 79 19.18 7.89 7.50
C GLU A 79 18.48 8.36 8.78
N SER A 80 17.64 7.52 9.39
CA SER A 80 16.98 7.84 10.68
C SER A 80 17.99 8.00 11.81
N LEU A 81 19.10 7.25 11.80
CA LEU A 81 20.22 7.42 12.73
C LEU A 81 21.08 8.65 12.44
N ALA A 82 20.98 9.28 11.25
CA ALA A 82 21.70 10.53 10.97
C ALA A 82 21.29 11.68 11.90
N LEU A 83 20.08 11.59 12.45
CA LEU A 83 19.46 12.68 13.18
C LEU A 83 19.94 12.72 14.64
N ALA A 84 20.26 13.91 15.10
CA ALA A 84 20.61 14.21 16.49
C ALA A 84 21.81 13.42 17.07
N GLY A 85 22.83 13.16 16.25
CA GLY A 85 24.09 12.52 16.72
C GLY A 85 23.97 11.02 17.02
N ARG A 86 22.84 10.39 16.63
CA ARG A 86 22.58 8.97 16.91
C ARG A 86 23.54 8.04 16.16
N ARG A 87 23.98 8.42 14.96
CA ARG A 87 24.94 7.65 14.17
C ARG A 87 26.30 7.56 14.85
N GLU A 88 26.80 8.68 15.37
CA GLU A 88 28.05 8.72 16.12
C GLU A 88 27.94 7.92 17.42
N ALA A 89 26.80 8.02 18.12
CA ALA A 89 26.54 7.23 19.32
C ALA A 89 26.48 5.72 19.02
N ALA A 90 25.81 5.31 17.94
CA ALA A 90 25.71 3.92 17.51
C ALA A 90 27.09 3.34 17.17
N ARG A 91 27.91 4.08 16.42
CA ARG A 91 29.28 3.68 16.09
C ARG A 91 30.15 3.58 17.35
N ALA A 92 30.12 4.60 18.22
CA ALA A 92 30.90 4.59 19.45
C ALA A 92 30.51 3.43 20.38
N ALA A 93 29.21 3.10 20.47
CA ALA A 93 28.75 1.94 21.22
C ALA A 93 29.23 0.62 20.61
N ALA A 94 29.14 0.48 19.28
CA ALA A 94 29.63 -0.69 18.56
C ALA A 94 31.14 -0.89 18.72
N ASP A 95 31.93 0.17 18.59
CA ASP A 95 33.38 0.15 18.75
C ASP A 95 33.78 -0.25 20.18
N ALA A 96 33.11 0.33 21.18
CA ALA A 96 33.35 0.00 22.59
C ALA A 96 33.02 -1.47 22.91
N MET A 97 32.00 -2.04 22.28
CA MET A 97 31.68 -3.46 22.43
C MET A 97 32.65 -4.36 21.69
N ALA A 98 33.00 -4.00 20.44
CA ALA A 98 33.96 -4.75 19.65
C ALA A 98 35.30 -4.85 20.39
N GLN A 99 35.76 -3.76 21.00
CA GLN A 99 36.97 -3.74 21.82
C GLN A 99 36.88 -4.69 23.02
N ARG A 100 35.80 -4.62 23.81
CA ARG A 100 35.62 -5.51 24.98
C ARG A 100 35.53 -6.99 24.60
N LEU A 101 34.84 -7.31 23.50
CA LEU A 101 34.71 -8.69 23.05
C LEU A 101 36.01 -9.24 22.48
N SER A 102 36.83 -8.40 21.83
CA SER A 102 38.12 -8.80 21.27
C SER A 102 39.16 -9.14 22.34
N GLU A 103 38.97 -8.69 23.59
CA GLU A 103 39.82 -9.06 24.72
C GLU A 103 39.54 -10.48 25.25
N GLN A 104 38.43 -11.10 24.82
CA GLN A 104 38.04 -12.43 25.27
C GLN A 104 38.74 -13.53 24.44
N PRO A 105 39.51 -14.44 25.06
CA PRO A 105 40.18 -15.52 24.34
C PRO A 105 39.17 -16.53 23.80
N GLY A 106 39.37 -16.97 22.55
CA GLY A 106 38.48 -17.93 21.89
C GLY A 106 37.29 -17.31 21.14
N LEU A 107 37.29 -15.99 20.92
CA LEU A 107 36.21 -15.26 20.25
C LEU A 107 36.72 -14.44 19.05
N ASP A 108 36.17 -14.70 17.87
CA ASP A 108 36.33 -13.91 16.64
C ASP A 108 35.19 -12.89 16.54
N VAL A 109 35.52 -11.60 16.64
CA VAL A 109 34.53 -10.52 16.60
C VAL A 109 34.45 -9.95 15.19
N ARG A 110 33.27 -10.10 14.57
CA ARG A 110 32.98 -9.57 13.24
C ARG A 110 32.07 -8.35 13.37
N VAL A 111 32.49 -7.22 12.82
CA VAL A 111 31.65 -6.01 12.72
C VAL A 111 31.13 -5.87 11.30
N ARG A 112 29.82 -5.63 11.14
CA ARG A 112 29.16 -5.37 9.86
C ARG A 112 28.28 -4.15 9.95
N GLU A 113 28.20 -3.40 8.86
CA GLU A 113 27.34 -2.23 8.76
C GLU A 113 26.10 -2.60 7.94
N ALA A 114 24.91 -2.33 8.48
CA ALA A 114 23.66 -2.38 7.74
C ALA A 114 23.34 -0.97 7.25
N ARG A 115 23.42 -0.75 5.94
CA ARG A 115 23.10 0.57 5.34
C ARG A 115 21.64 0.61 4.94
N GLY A 116 20.99 1.74 5.23
CA GLY A 116 19.65 2.01 4.72
C GLY A 116 19.68 2.34 3.23
N GLY A 117 18.71 1.81 2.48
CA GLY A 117 18.45 2.17 1.08
C GLY A 117 17.00 2.62 0.85
N PRO A 118 16.56 2.79 -0.40
CA PRO A 118 15.17 3.11 -0.75
C PRO A 118 14.16 2.10 -0.19
N ASP A 119 14.58 0.84 -0.07
CA ASP A 119 13.79 -0.27 0.47
C ASP A 119 13.97 -0.44 2.01
N GLY A 120 14.59 0.54 2.68
CA GLY A 120 14.88 0.55 4.11
C GLY A 120 16.16 -0.20 4.51
N THR A 121 16.26 -0.59 5.78
CA THR A 121 17.44 -1.27 6.35
C THR A 121 17.19 -2.76 6.45
N MET A 122 18.03 -3.54 5.76
CA MET A 122 17.99 -5.01 5.73
C MET A 122 18.92 -5.59 6.80
N ILE A 123 18.47 -5.61 8.05
CA ILE A 123 19.31 -6.04 9.20
C ILE A 123 19.45 -7.56 9.22
N THR A 124 18.36 -8.30 9.02
CA THR A 124 18.36 -9.76 9.09
C THR A 124 19.21 -10.37 7.98
N SER A 125 19.09 -9.82 6.77
CA SER A 125 19.86 -10.27 5.61
C SER A 125 21.38 -10.10 5.85
N VAL A 126 21.80 -8.97 6.43
CA VAL A 126 23.20 -8.74 6.80
C VAL A 126 23.69 -9.73 7.85
N ILE A 127 22.84 -10.13 8.79
CA ILE A 127 23.17 -11.15 9.80
C ILE A 127 23.36 -12.52 9.13
N GLU A 128 22.42 -12.94 8.28
CA GLU A 128 22.47 -14.23 7.58
C GLU A 128 23.70 -14.32 6.66
N ASP A 129 23.99 -13.27 5.90
CA ASP A 129 25.16 -13.20 5.04
C ASP A 129 26.46 -13.28 5.84
N ALA A 130 26.54 -12.57 6.97
CA ALA A 130 27.75 -12.51 7.80
C ALA A 130 28.05 -13.79 8.59
N LEU A 131 27.03 -14.64 8.79
CA LEU A 131 27.13 -15.93 9.49
C LEU A 131 27.05 -17.13 8.53
N SER A 132 26.92 -16.91 7.22
CA SER A 132 26.76 -17.98 6.22
C SER A 132 27.94 -18.95 6.15
N ASP A 133 29.14 -18.51 6.51
CA ASP A 133 30.38 -19.30 6.57
C ASP A 133 30.66 -19.89 7.96
N VAL A 134 29.80 -19.63 8.95
CA VAL A 134 29.99 -20.04 10.35
C VAL A 134 29.11 -21.25 10.67
N ALA A 135 29.72 -22.29 11.24
CA ALA A 135 28.97 -23.45 11.73
C ALA A 135 28.09 -23.04 12.94
N ARG A 136 26.87 -23.57 13.02
CA ARG A 136 25.85 -23.14 14.00
C ARG A 136 26.30 -23.29 15.47
N ASP A 137 27.13 -24.29 15.75
CA ASP A 137 27.71 -24.57 17.07
C ASP A 137 28.84 -23.61 17.46
N ARG A 138 29.36 -22.82 16.51
CA ARG A 138 30.38 -21.79 16.73
C ARG A 138 29.82 -20.37 16.83
N ILE A 139 28.50 -20.18 16.71
CA ILE A 139 27.92 -18.85 16.79
C ILE A 139 27.76 -18.46 18.26
N GLY A 140 28.62 -17.57 18.75
CA GLY A 140 28.62 -17.09 20.12
C GLY A 140 27.48 -16.09 20.40
N GLY A 141 27.04 -15.35 19.39
CA GLY A 141 25.89 -14.46 19.46
C GLY A 141 25.92 -13.30 18.47
N VAL A 142 24.80 -12.57 18.41
CA VAL A 142 24.61 -11.40 17.54
C VAL A 142 24.21 -10.20 18.37
N ILE A 143 24.89 -9.08 18.17
CA ILE A 143 24.56 -7.78 18.78
C ILE A 143 24.17 -6.82 17.67
N VAL A 144 22.96 -6.27 17.72
CA VAL A 144 22.46 -5.30 16.75
C VAL A 144 22.36 -3.94 17.41
N VAL A 145 23.01 -2.93 16.84
CA VAL A 145 22.92 -1.52 17.28
C VAL A 145 22.08 -0.76 16.26
N THR A 146 20.86 -0.36 16.64
CA THR A 146 19.87 0.25 15.73
C THR A 146 18.95 1.22 16.48
N ASP A 147 18.09 1.96 15.77
CA ASP A 147 16.97 2.72 16.37
C ASP A 147 15.70 1.86 16.58
N GLY A 148 15.74 0.59 16.18
CA GLY A 148 14.68 -0.40 16.40
C GLY A 148 13.76 -0.62 15.20
N GLN A 149 14.06 -0.05 14.04
CA GLN A 149 13.31 -0.27 12.81
C GLN A 149 14.11 -1.12 11.82
N ALA A 150 13.50 -2.19 11.33
CA ALA A 150 14.03 -3.05 10.27
C ALA A 150 12.92 -3.38 9.27
N VAL A 151 13.25 -3.41 7.97
CA VAL A 151 12.27 -3.73 6.92
C VAL A 151 12.15 -5.24 6.68
N ASP A 152 13.17 -6.01 7.07
CA ASP A 152 13.23 -7.46 6.94
C ASP A 152 13.16 -8.17 8.30
N PRO A 153 12.14 -7.94 9.15
CA PRO A 153 11.99 -8.76 10.34
C PRO A 153 11.80 -10.22 9.88
N PRO A 154 12.45 -11.19 10.54
CA PRO A 154 12.32 -12.59 10.15
C PRO A 154 10.87 -13.04 10.30
N ALA A 155 10.35 -13.72 9.28
CA ALA A 155 8.96 -14.21 9.26
C ALA A 155 8.63 -15.10 10.47
N GLU A 156 9.63 -15.81 10.99
CA GLU A 156 9.56 -16.63 12.19
C GLU A 156 10.64 -16.16 13.17
N PRO A 157 10.30 -15.47 14.27
CA PRO A 157 11.27 -15.00 15.26
C PRO A 157 12.14 -16.11 15.86
N ASN A 158 11.64 -17.35 15.84
CA ASN A 158 12.38 -18.51 16.34
C ASN A 158 13.56 -18.92 15.45
N ARG A 159 13.61 -18.55 14.16
CA ARG A 159 14.77 -18.85 13.29
C ARG A 159 16.04 -18.16 13.76
N LEU A 160 15.92 -16.97 14.36
CA LEU A 160 17.06 -16.27 14.94
C LEU A 160 17.69 -17.05 16.11
N ARG A 161 16.96 -17.96 16.77
CA ARG A 161 17.53 -18.81 17.83
C ARG A 161 18.61 -19.74 17.30
N ASP A 162 18.52 -20.12 16.02
CA ASP A 162 19.54 -20.96 15.40
C ASP A 162 20.82 -20.18 15.06
N LEU A 163 20.77 -18.85 15.11
CA LEU A 163 21.89 -17.93 14.93
C LEU A 163 22.48 -17.49 16.27
N GLY A 164 22.21 -18.24 17.34
CA GLY A 164 22.71 -17.97 18.69
C GLY A 164 21.90 -16.89 19.44
N PRO A 165 22.38 -16.46 20.62
CA PRO A 165 21.73 -15.40 21.38
C PRO A 165 21.82 -14.06 20.63
N ALA A 166 20.68 -13.38 20.47
CA ALA A 166 20.60 -12.08 19.84
C ALA A 166 20.30 -10.98 20.89
N HIS A 167 21.09 -9.91 20.87
CA HIS A 167 20.93 -8.74 21.72
C HIS A 167 20.73 -7.50 20.84
N VAL A 168 19.73 -6.68 21.17
CA VAL A 168 19.46 -5.42 20.46
C VAL A 168 19.73 -4.25 21.38
N LEU A 169 20.57 -3.33 20.92
CA LEU A 169 20.88 -2.07 21.56
C LEU A 169 20.21 -0.95 20.79
N ILE A 170 19.20 -0.36 21.43
CA ILE A 170 18.43 0.73 20.84
C ILE A 170 19.14 2.05 21.13
N VAL A 171 19.53 2.75 20.07
CA VAL A 171 20.16 4.07 20.15
C VAL A 171 19.09 5.14 20.03
N GLY A 172 18.83 5.81 21.14
CA GLY A 172 17.84 6.86 21.21
C GLY A 172 17.89 7.58 22.55
N ASP A 173 17.13 8.66 22.64
CA ASP A 173 16.94 9.41 23.86
C ASP A 173 15.49 9.18 24.34
N PRO A 174 15.28 8.47 25.46
CA PRO A 174 13.93 8.12 25.93
C PRO A 174 13.12 9.34 26.38
N GLN A 175 13.77 10.51 26.53
CA GLN A 175 13.09 11.76 26.90
C GLN A 175 12.61 12.56 25.68
N ARG A 176 12.98 12.15 24.46
CA ARG A 176 12.56 12.88 23.26
C ARG A 176 11.20 12.46 22.75
N GLY A 177 10.43 13.45 22.31
CA GLY A 177 9.16 13.26 21.67
C GLY A 177 9.29 12.86 20.20
N ASP A 178 8.27 12.18 19.70
CA ASP A 178 8.01 11.98 18.28
C ASP A 178 6.52 12.23 18.06
N ARG A 179 6.19 13.31 17.35
CA ARG A 179 4.80 13.60 16.96
C ARG A 179 4.61 13.15 15.52
N ARG A 180 3.50 12.46 15.29
CA ARG A 180 3.15 11.92 13.98
C ARG A 180 1.73 12.31 13.58
N LEU A 181 1.60 12.94 12.43
CA LEU A 181 0.33 13.22 11.80
C LEU A 181 -0.06 12.07 10.87
N GLU A 182 -1.22 11.47 11.13
CA GLU A 182 -1.80 10.39 10.34
C GLU A 182 -3.13 10.85 9.74
N LEU A 183 -3.30 10.72 8.42
CA LEU A 183 -4.59 10.97 7.75
C LEU A 183 -5.38 9.66 7.70
N ILE A 184 -6.58 9.66 8.29
CA ILE A 184 -7.48 8.50 8.32
C ILE A 184 -8.36 8.52 7.06
N SER A 185 -8.89 9.68 6.70
CA SER A 185 -9.67 9.88 5.49
C SER A 185 -9.22 11.15 4.78
N ALA A 186 -8.74 10.96 3.55
CA ALA A 186 -8.32 12.01 2.65
C ALA A 186 -8.99 11.79 1.28
N PRO A 187 -10.19 12.37 1.07
CA PRO A 187 -10.93 12.18 -0.19
C PRO A 187 -10.12 12.63 -1.40
N THR A 188 -10.14 11.84 -2.47
CA THR A 188 -9.39 12.10 -3.71
C THR A 188 -10.13 13.02 -4.68
N PHE A 189 -11.40 13.37 -4.39
CA PHE A 189 -12.23 14.27 -5.18
C PHE A 189 -13.12 15.12 -4.27
N GLY A 190 -13.41 16.35 -4.71
CA GLY A 190 -14.34 17.26 -4.06
C GLY A 190 -14.93 18.26 -5.05
N ILE A 191 -16.11 18.80 -4.75
CA ILE A 191 -16.72 19.86 -5.57
C ILE A 191 -16.04 21.19 -5.25
N VAL A 192 -15.61 21.92 -6.29
CA VAL A 192 -14.95 23.23 -6.13
C VAL A 192 -15.90 24.20 -5.44
N GLY A 193 -15.43 24.84 -4.35
CA GLY A 193 -16.23 25.76 -3.55
C GLY A 193 -17.10 25.10 -2.47
N GLU A 194 -17.32 23.80 -2.54
CA GLU A 194 -18.01 23.04 -1.49
C GLU A 194 -17.06 22.53 -0.41
N THR A 195 -17.64 22.23 0.75
CA THR A 195 -16.90 21.73 1.90
C THR A 195 -16.57 20.25 1.74
N MET A 196 -15.29 19.93 1.77
CA MET A 196 -14.74 18.57 1.80
C MET A 196 -14.14 18.30 3.18
N ARG A 197 -14.59 17.21 3.83
CA ARG A 197 -14.12 16.82 5.16
C ARG A 197 -12.91 15.90 5.07
N ILE A 198 -11.84 16.27 5.77
CA ILE A 198 -10.67 15.43 6.02
C ILE A 198 -10.70 14.94 7.47
N THR A 199 -10.30 13.70 7.70
CA THR A 199 -10.14 13.16 9.06
C THR A 199 -8.74 12.63 9.26
N GLY A 200 -8.23 12.82 10.47
CA GLY A 200 -6.88 12.41 10.83
C GLY A 200 -6.70 12.35 12.32
N ARG A 201 -5.48 12.02 12.73
CA ARG A 201 -5.09 11.91 14.12
C ARG A 201 -3.65 12.39 14.27
N VAL A 202 -3.41 13.22 15.28
CA VAL A 202 -2.05 13.55 15.72
C VAL A 202 -1.68 12.58 16.82
N VAL A 203 -0.73 11.69 16.57
CA VAL A 203 -0.16 10.77 17.57
C VAL A 203 0.97 11.50 18.27
N ASP A 204 0.94 11.50 19.59
CA ASP A 204 1.93 12.16 20.43
C ASP A 204 2.20 11.30 21.67
N ALA A 205 3.43 11.31 22.17
CA ALA A 205 3.77 10.67 23.44
C ALA A 205 3.11 11.41 24.63
N ASP A 206 2.95 12.74 24.52
CA ASP A 206 2.43 13.60 25.58
C ASP A 206 0.89 13.68 25.58
N GLY A 207 0.26 12.53 25.81
CA GLY A 207 -1.16 12.44 26.16
C GLY A 207 -2.11 13.21 25.22
N ASN A 208 -3.00 14.05 25.77
CA ASN A 208 -4.09 14.71 25.03
C ASN A 208 -3.91 16.24 24.95
N ALA A 209 -2.67 16.67 24.71
CA ALA A 209 -2.33 18.08 24.58
C ALA A 209 -3.04 18.74 23.36
N PRO A 210 -3.39 20.04 23.44
CA PRO A 210 -3.86 20.78 22.28
C PRO A 210 -2.71 21.04 21.29
N VAL A 211 -2.94 20.77 20.01
CA VAL A 211 -1.96 20.92 18.93
C VAL A 211 -2.54 21.85 17.87
N ALA A 212 -1.80 22.90 17.50
CA ALA A 212 -2.17 23.74 16.38
C ALA A 212 -1.94 22.98 15.06
N LEU A 213 -2.96 22.96 14.21
CA LEU A 213 -2.98 22.31 12.92
C LEU A 213 -3.23 23.37 11.84
N SER A 214 -2.38 23.40 10.82
CA SER A 214 -2.56 24.25 9.65
C SER A 214 -2.75 23.40 8.40
N VAL A 215 -3.76 23.74 7.61
CA VAL A 215 -4.03 23.12 6.30
C VAL A 215 -3.78 24.15 5.22
N SER A 216 -3.00 23.79 4.22
CA SER A 216 -2.74 24.60 3.03
C SER A 216 -3.13 23.86 1.75
N ILE A 217 -3.59 24.60 0.76
CA ILE A 217 -3.95 24.10 -0.57
C ILE A 217 -3.09 24.86 -1.58
N ASP A 218 -2.28 24.13 -2.35
CA ASP A 218 -1.34 24.69 -3.33
C ASP A 218 -0.43 25.81 -2.76
N GLY A 219 -0.01 25.61 -1.51
CA GLY A 219 0.86 26.55 -0.76
C GLY A 219 0.13 27.73 -0.12
N GLN A 220 -1.18 27.91 -0.35
CA GLN A 220 -1.98 28.94 0.31
C GLN A 220 -2.65 28.38 1.56
N ARG A 221 -2.54 29.09 2.69
CA ARG A 221 -3.20 28.68 3.94
C ARG A 221 -4.72 28.71 3.79
N ALA A 222 -5.36 27.56 3.98
CA ALA A 222 -6.80 27.39 3.87
C ALA A 222 -7.47 27.45 5.25
N VAL A 223 -6.95 26.70 6.23
CA VAL A 223 -7.56 26.58 7.57
C VAL A 223 -6.48 26.48 8.64
N ASN A 224 -6.69 27.16 9.76
CA ASN A 224 -5.94 26.92 11.00
C ASN A 224 -6.92 26.52 12.09
N THR A 225 -6.62 25.45 12.81
CA THR A 225 -7.46 24.96 13.92
C THR A 225 -6.59 24.37 15.02
N THR A 226 -7.19 24.11 16.18
CA THR A 226 -6.52 23.42 17.28
C THR A 226 -7.20 22.08 17.49
N VAL A 227 -6.42 21.00 17.37
CA VAL A 227 -6.88 19.63 17.57
C VAL A 227 -6.32 19.07 18.87
N ARG A 228 -6.86 17.92 19.29
CA ARG A 228 -6.45 17.22 20.51
C ARG A 228 -5.62 16.01 20.13
N ALA A 229 -4.40 15.92 20.67
CA ALA A 229 -3.51 14.78 20.41
C ALA A 229 -4.15 13.45 20.84
N ASN A 230 -3.79 12.37 20.17
CA ASN A 230 -4.29 11.01 20.34
C ASN A 230 -5.82 10.87 20.20
N ARG A 231 -6.50 11.83 19.57
CA ARG A 231 -7.91 11.76 19.19
C ARG A 231 -8.07 12.02 17.70
N GLU A 232 -9.11 11.42 17.13
CA GLU A 232 -9.51 11.74 15.77
C GLU A 232 -10.02 13.18 15.71
N PHE A 233 -9.62 13.88 14.66
CA PHE A 233 -10.12 15.20 14.32
C PHE A 233 -10.77 15.19 12.94
N SER A 234 -11.64 16.16 12.70
CA SER A 234 -12.20 16.44 11.39
C SER A 234 -11.98 17.90 11.06
N VAL A 235 -11.47 18.18 9.86
CA VAL A 235 -11.31 19.54 9.34
C VAL A 235 -12.01 19.65 8.00
N ASP A 236 -12.71 20.76 7.83
CA ASP A 236 -13.48 21.06 6.64
C ASP A 236 -12.68 22.03 5.77
N ILE A 237 -12.38 21.63 4.54
CA ILE A 237 -11.63 22.43 3.56
C ILE A 237 -12.43 22.64 2.29
N ARG A 238 -12.10 23.67 1.51
CA ARG A 238 -12.74 23.95 0.21
C ARG A 238 -11.69 23.97 -0.87
N LEU A 239 -11.88 23.20 -1.94
CA LEU A 239 -10.96 23.18 -3.07
C LEU A 239 -11.05 24.51 -3.83
N THR A 240 -9.90 25.05 -4.23
CA THR A 240 -9.78 26.40 -4.78
C THR A 240 -10.05 26.42 -6.29
N HIS A 241 -9.62 25.39 -7.01
CA HIS A 241 -9.77 25.30 -8.45
C HIS A 241 -10.05 23.88 -8.95
N ARG A 242 -10.36 23.77 -10.25
CA ARG A 242 -10.59 22.49 -10.92
C ARG A 242 -9.29 21.73 -11.16
N GLY A 243 -9.38 20.40 -11.23
CA GLY A 243 -8.23 19.54 -11.42
C GLY A 243 -7.45 19.32 -10.12
N ARG A 244 -6.16 19.00 -10.23
CA ARG A 244 -5.35 18.56 -9.09
C ARG A 244 -5.03 19.72 -8.14
N ASN A 245 -5.54 19.66 -6.90
CA ASN A 245 -5.20 20.53 -5.78
C ASN A 245 -4.30 19.74 -4.82
N MET A 246 -3.15 20.30 -4.41
CA MET A 246 -2.28 19.69 -3.41
C MET A 246 -2.65 20.17 -2.01
N VAL A 247 -3.16 19.28 -1.17
CA VAL A 247 -3.52 19.58 0.22
C VAL A 247 -2.40 19.13 1.14
N ILE A 248 -1.87 20.05 1.94
CA ILE A 248 -0.83 19.78 2.95
C ILE A 248 -1.40 20.12 4.33
N VAL A 249 -1.37 19.14 5.22
CA VAL A 249 -1.76 19.26 6.62
C VAL A 249 -0.48 19.22 7.45
N GLU A 250 -0.30 20.21 8.32
CA GLU A 250 0.88 20.34 9.18
C GLU A 250 0.44 20.52 10.63
N ALA A 251 1.03 19.72 11.54
CA ALA A 251 0.93 19.90 12.98
C ALA A 251 2.10 20.77 13.47
N ALA A 252 1.84 21.63 14.46
CA ALA A 252 2.88 22.40 15.12
C ALA A 252 3.90 21.48 15.81
N ALA A 253 5.13 21.97 15.96
CA ALA A 253 6.19 21.23 16.66
C ALA A 253 5.77 20.90 18.11
N GLY A 254 6.01 19.66 18.50
CA GLY A 254 5.95 19.14 19.85
C GLY A 254 7.26 19.38 20.62
N PRO A 255 7.29 18.99 21.89
CA PRO A 255 8.47 19.13 22.72
C PRO A 255 9.58 18.17 22.27
N GLN A 256 10.78 18.71 22.06
CA GLN A 256 12.00 17.94 21.85
C GLN A 256 11.98 16.92 20.69
N GLU A 257 11.24 17.22 19.62
CA GLU A 257 11.19 16.37 18.44
C GLU A 257 12.52 16.30 17.69
N ILE A 258 12.87 15.11 17.21
CA ILE A 258 14.10 14.88 16.43
C ILE A 258 13.92 15.32 14.97
N THR A 259 12.71 15.17 14.42
CA THR A 259 12.36 15.57 13.06
C THR A 259 10.94 16.10 13.02
N LEU A 260 10.70 17.13 12.20
CA LEU A 260 9.36 17.66 11.96
C LEU A 260 8.70 17.02 10.73
N SER A 261 9.37 16.08 10.06
CA SER A 261 8.83 15.43 8.86
C SER A 261 7.56 14.64 9.18
N ASN A 262 7.51 14.03 10.37
CA ASN A 262 6.37 13.24 10.82
C ASN A 262 5.13 14.11 11.13
N ASN A 263 5.31 15.42 11.28
CA ASN A 263 4.23 16.37 11.55
C ASN A 263 3.47 16.82 10.30
N ARG A 264 3.84 16.34 9.11
CA ARG A 264 3.29 16.80 7.84
C ARG A 264 2.74 15.63 7.03
N ALA A 265 1.55 15.82 6.49
CA ALA A 265 0.92 14.87 5.58
C ALA A 265 0.38 15.61 4.37
N ALA A 266 0.59 15.06 3.17
CA ALA A 266 0.15 15.67 1.92
C ALA A 266 -0.63 14.66 1.08
N PHE A 267 -1.66 15.14 0.39
CA PHE A 267 -2.42 14.34 -0.56
C PHE A 267 -2.95 15.21 -1.70
N ALA A 268 -3.20 14.60 -2.85
CA ALA A 268 -3.80 15.28 -3.99
C ALA A 268 -5.31 15.01 -4.03
N ALA A 269 -6.10 16.08 -4.15
CA ALA A 269 -7.54 16.02 -4.36
C ALA A 269 -7.91 16.68 -5.68
N ASN A 270 -8.78 16.05 -6.48
CA ASN A 270 -9.26 16.60 -7.73
C ASN A 270 -10.54 17.42 -7.51
N GLY A 271 -10.47 18.70 -7.83
CA GLY A 271 -11.63 19.59 -7.86
C GLY A 271 -12.48 19.33 -9.10
N VAL A 272 -13.73 18.90 -8.91
CA VAL A 272 -14.75 18.77 -9.96
C VAL A 272 -15.78 19.89 -9.83
N ARG A 273 -16.45 20.23 -10.93
CA ARG A 273 -17.55 21.20 -10.89
C ARG A 273 -18.77 20.54 -10.26
N ASP A 274 -19.63 21.34 -9.62
CA ASP A 274 -20.99 20.91 -9.30
C ASP A 274 -21.74 20.52 -10.59
N ARG A 275 -22.63 19.54 -10.50
CA ARG A 275 -23.28 18.95 -11.68
C ARG A 275 -24.26 19.94 -12.28
N LEU A 276 -24.15 20.20 -13.59
CA LEU A 276 -25.15 20.94 -14.35
C LEU A 276 -26.42 20.09 -14.45
N ARG A 277 -27.53 20.57 -13.86
CA ARG A 277 -28.83 19.91 -13.96
C ARG A 277 -29.54 20.36 -15.22
N VAL A 278 -29.76 19.43 -16.15
CA VAL A 278 -30.32 19.72 -17.48
C VAL A 278 -31.67 19.03 -17.65
N LEU A 279 -32.70 19.83 -17.99
CA LEU A 279 -34.00 19.32 -18.42
C LEU A 279 -34.07 19.32 -19.96
N LEU A 280 -34.10 18.13 -20.57
CA LEU A 280 -34.24 17.95 -22.01
C LEU A 280 -35.68 17.48 -22.33
N ILE A 281 -36.37 18.25 -23.16
CA ILE A 281 -37.74 17.96 -23.61
C ILE A 281 -37.70 17.78 -25.12
N THR A 282 -37.89 16.55 -25.59
CA THR A 282 -37.93 16.23 -27.01
C THR A 282 -39.39 16.07 -27.45
N GLY A 283 -39.81 16.85 -28.46
CA GLY A 283 -41.19 16.82 -28.95
C GLY A 283 -41.55 15.61 -29.79
N GLU A 284 -40.59 15.08 -30.54
CA GLU A 284 -40.77 13.91 -31.41
C GLU A 284 -39.51 13.05 -31.44
N PRO A 285 -39.60 11.72 -31.51
CA PRO A 285 -38.41 10.88 -31.64
C PRO A 285 -37.66 11.12 -32.97
N HIS A 286 -36.41 11.56 -32.89
CA HIS A 286 -35.52 11.68 -34.06
C HIS A 286 -34.08 11.25 -33.72
N ALA A 287 -33.25 11.01 -34.74
CA ALA A 287 -31.86 10.58 -34.55
C ALA A 287 -31.02 11.58 -33.72
N GLY A 288 -31.29 12.88 -33.88
CA GLY A 288 -30.64 13.96 -33.11
C GLY A 288 -30.90 13.89 -31.61
N ALA A 289 -32.10 13.49 -31.17
CA ALA A 289 -32.42 13.36 -29.75
C ALA A 289 -31.53 12.31 -29.06
N ARG A 290 -31.18 11.23 -29.77
CA ARG A 290 -30.21 10.24 -29.27
C ARG A 290 -28.82 10.84 -29.10
N VAL A 291 -28.40 11.72 -30.02
CA VAL A 291 -27.11 12.41 -29.94
C VAL A 291 -27.07 13.32 -28.72
N TRP A 292 -28.09 14.14 -28.50
CA TRP A 292 -28.22 14.98 -27.30
C TRP A 292 -28.08 14.18 -26.01
N ARG A 293 -28.89 13.11 -25.89
CA ARG A 293 -28.89 12.27 -24.70
C ARG A 293 -27.53 11.61 -24.47
N ASN A 294 -26.90 11.09 -25.52
CA ASN A 294 -25.60 10.43 -25.38
C ASN A 294 -24.49 11.42 -25.01
N LEU A 295 -24.48 12.61 -25.63
CA LEU A 295 -23.54 13.68 -25.31
C LEU A 295 -23.65 14.10 -23.85
N LEU A 296 -24.86 14.45 -23.42
CA LEU A 296 -25.10 14.94 -22.06
C LEU A 296 -24.91 13.85 -21.00
N LYS A 297 -25.32 12.60 -21.26
CA LYS A 297 -25.07 11.48 -20.33
C LYS A 297 -23.60 11.04 -20.26
N SER A 298 -22.78 11.37 -21.26
CA SER A 298 -21.37 10.99 -21.26
C SER A 298 -20.52 11.83 -20.31
N ASP A 299 -21.01 13.01 -19.91
CA ASP A 299 -20.31 13.91 -19.00
C ASP A 299 -20.76 13.64 -17.54
N PRO A 300 -19.87 13.20 -16.64
CA PRO A 300 -20.21 12.97 -15.23
C PRO A 300 -20.56 14.26 -14.46
N ALA A 301 -20.27 15.43 -15.02
CA ALA A 301 -20.65 16.73 -14.49
C ALA A 301 -22.04 17.18 -14.95
N VAL A 302 -22.82 16.35 -15.64
CA VAL A 302 -24.19 16.65 -16.08
C VAL A 302 -25.17 15.66 -15.46
N ASP A 303 -26.22 16.18 -14.81
CA ASP A 303 -27.38 15.39 -14.40
C ASP A 303 -28.53 15.66 -15.38
N LEU A 304 -28.86 14.66 -16.20
CA LEU A 304 -29.82 14.79 -17.29
C LEU A 304 -31.16 14.16 -16.93
N VAL A 305 -32.20 15.01 -16.89
CA VAL A 305 -33.59 14.58 -16.91
C VAL A 305 -34.12 14.74 -18.33
N HIS A 306 -34.38 13.61 -19.01
CA HIS A 306 -34.85 13.60 -20.41
C HIS A 306 -36.27 13.05 -20.51
N PHE A 307 -37.16 13.84 -21.10
CA PHE A 307 -38.50 13.40 -21.50
C PHE A 307 -38.68 13.51 -23.01
N SER A 308 -39.30 12.47 -23.58
CA SER A 308 -39.72 12.46 -24.97
C SER A 308 -41.22 12.35 -25.03
N ILE A 309 -41.87 13.25 -25.75
CA ILE A 309 -43.32 13.19 -25.99
C ILE A 309 -43.55 12.11 -27.06
N LEU A 310 -43.97 10.92 -26.61
CA LEU A 310 -44.18 9.77 -27.50
C LEU A 310 -45.54 9.78 -28.20
N ARG A 311 -46.53 10.49 -27.64
CA ARG A 311 -47.90 10.51 -28.15
C ARG A 311 -48.46 11.94 -28.14
N PRO A 312 -48.82 12.49 -29.31
CA PRO A 312 -49.62 13.71 -29.41
C PRO A 312 -51.04 13.51 -28.83
N PRO A 313 -51.60 14.49 -28.10
CA PRO A 313 -52.91 14.36 -27.43
C PRO A 313 -54.09 14.14 -28.39
N ASP A 314 -53.92 14.44 -29.68
CA ASP A 314 -54.89 14.26 -30.75
C ASP A 314 -55.02 12.81 -31.26
N LYS A 315 -54.01 11.94 -31.02
CA LYS A 315 -54.12 10.51 -31.30
C LYS A 315 -54.81 9.81 -30.13
N GLN A 316 -56.13 9.70 -30.22
CA GLN A 316 -56.92 8.87 -29.31
C GLN A 316 -56.56 7.39 -29.49
N ASP A 317 -56.21 6.76 -28.38
CA ASP A 317 -56.00 5.34 -28.25
C ASP A 317 -57.08 4.81 -27.32
N PHE A 318 -57.87 3.84 -27.77
CA PHE A 318 -58.98 3.30 -26.98
C PHE A 318 -58.52 2.33 -25.89
N THR A 319 -57.20 2.11 -25.77
CA THR A 319 -56.60 1.30 -24.72
C THR A 319 -56.72 1.99 -23.36
N PRO A 320 -57.26 1.31 -22.33
CA PRO A 320 -57.33 1.81 -20.96
C PRO A 320 -55.96 2.28 -20.42
N LEU A 321 -55.93 3.35 -19.62
CA LEU A 321 -54.68 3.95 -19.11
C LEU A 321 -53.80 2.97 -18.32
N ASN A 322 -54.43 1.99 -17.66
CA ASN A 322 -53.78 0.93 -16.88
C ASN A 322 -53.16 -0.18 -17.75
N GLU A 323 -53.50 -0.24 -19.05
CA GLU A 323 -52.94 -1.18 -20.03
C GLU A 323 -51.85 -0.52 -20.89
N LEU A 324 -51.68 0.80 -20.79
CA LEU A 324 -50.59 1.53 -21.42
C LEU A 324 -49.36 1.53 -20.51
N ALA A 325 -48.22 1.04 -21.01
CA ALA A 325 -46.93 1.15 -20.34
C ALA A 325 -46.32 2.56 -20.47
N LEU A 326 -47.12 3.61 -20.24
CA LEU A 326 -46.73 5.01 -20.35
C LEU A 326 -46.99 5.73 -19.02
N ILE A 327 -45.95 6.34 -18.47
CA ILE A 327 -46.07 7.22 -17.29
C ILE A 327 -46.52 8.60 -17.80
N PRO A 328 -47.54 9.23 -17.19
CA PRO A 328 -47.95 10.57 -17.59
C PRO A 328 -46.79 11.56 -17.44
N PHE A 329 -46.70 12.52 -18.35
CA PHE A 329 -45.68 13.55 -18.29
C PHE A 329 -45.88 14.40 -17.01
N PRO A 330 -44.91 14.44 -16.08
CA PRO A 330 -45.11 15.03 -14.76
C PRO A 330 -44.91 16.55 -14.80
N THR A 331 -45.85 17.27 -15.43
CA THR A 331 -45.71 18.71 -15.70
C THR A 331 -45.61 19.54 -14.43
N GLU A 332 -46.42 19.27 -13.41
CA GLU A 332 -46.41 20.01 -12.14
C GLU A 332 -45.06 19.85 -11.43
N GLU A 333 -44.56 18.62 -11.35
CA GLU A 333 -43.28 18.34 -10.69
C GLU A 333 -42.12 19.07 -11.38
N LEU A 334 -42.07 19.05 -12.72
CA LEU A 334 -40.95 19.61 -13.48
C LEU A 334 -41.00 21.13 -13.64
N PHE A 335 -42.19 21.69 -13.88
CA PHE A 335 -42.34 23.10 -14.28
C PHE A 335 -42.93 23.99 -13.19
N GLU A 336 -43.25 23.43 -12.02
CA GLU A 336 -43.74 24.18 -10.87
C GLU A 336 -42.90 23.89 -9.62
N ARG A 337 -42.77 22.61 -9.23
CA ARG A 337 -42.10 22.26 -7.96
C ARG A 337 -40.58 22.23 -8.05
N ARG A 338 -40.02 21.69 -9.13
CA ARG A 338 -38.57 21.45 -9.29
C ARG A 338 -37.92 22.30 -10.38
N LEU A 339 -38.63 23.31 -10.90
CA LEU A 339 -38.11 24.14 -11.99
C LEU A 339 -36.80 24.85 -11.60
N ASP A 340 -36.67 25.27 -10.35
CA ASP A 340 -35.49 25.96 -9.81
C ASP A 340 -34.26 25.04 -9.67
N GLU A 341 -34.45 23.72 -9.77
CA GLU A 341 -33.34 22.78 -9.75
C GLU A 341 -32.61 22.72 -11.09
N PHE A 342 -33.24 23.10 -12.20
CA PHE A 342 -32.60 23.00 -13.51
C PHE A 342 -31.78 24.26 -13.82
N ASP A 343 -30.53 24.07 -14.19
CA ASP A 343 -29.63 25.13 -14.65
C ASP A 343 -29.86 25.47 -16.12
N LEU A 344 -30.21 24.45 -16.93
CA LEU A 344 -30.46 24.55 -18.36
C LEU A 344 -31.72 23.77 -18.75
N ILE A 345 -32.60 24.43 -19.49
CA ILE A 345 -33.79 23.82 -20.10
C ILE A 345 -33.58 23.78 -21.62
N ILE A 346 -33.70 22.60 -22.21
CA ILE A 346 -33.55 22.37 -23.65
C ILE A 346 -34.88 21.90 -24.22
N PHE A 347 -35.45 22.68 -25.14
CA PHE A 347 -36.54 22.24 -26.01
C PHE A 347 -35.96 21.73 -27.33
N ASP A 348 -36.05 20.42 -27.54
CA ASP A 348 -35.58 19.75 -28.76
C ASP A 348 -36.76 19.45 -29.69
N ARG A 349 -36.97 20.31 -30.70
CA ARG A 349 -38.10 20.22 -31.65
C ARG A 349 -39.43 19.96 -30.94
N ALA A 350 -39.70 20.75 -29.89
CA ALA A 350 -40.83 20.55 -28.99
C ALA A 350 -41.91 21.61 -29.24
N PRO A 351 -42.86 21.36 -30.16
CA PRO A 351 -43.95 22.29 -30.44
C PRO A 351 -44.92 22.37 -29.26
N GLN A 352 -45.57 23.53 -29.13
CA GLN A 352 -46.65 23.77 -28.19
C GLN A 352 -47.95 23.10 -28.66
N ARG A 353 -48.01 21.76 -28.66
CA ARG A 353 -49.23 20.99 -29.01
C ARG A 353 -50.25 20.88 -27.86
N GLY A 354 -50.40 21.94 -27.06
CA GLY A 354 -51.29 21.96 -25.89
C GLY A 354 -50.88 21.04 -24.72
N ILE A 355 -49.68 20.47 -24.76
CA ILE A 355 -49.16 19.56 -23.72
C ILE A 355 -48.80 20.34 -22.45
N LEU A 356 -48.22 21.53 -22.63
CA LEU A 356 -47.91 22.47 -21.55
C LEU A 356 -48.94 23.59 -21.56
N GLN A 357 -49.54 23.83 -20.40
CA GLN A 357 -50.42 24.98 -20.19
C GLN A 357 -49.64 26.30 -20.23
N ALA A 358 -50.34 27.39 -20.56
CA ALA A 358 -49.72 28.71 -20.73
C ALA A 358 -48.92 29.18 -19.52
N TYR A 359 -49.37 28.87 -18.30
CA TYR A 359 -48.70 29.29 -17.07
C TYR A 359 -47.32 28.65 -16.88
N TYR A 360 -47.10 27.41 -17.35
CA TYR A 360 -45.79 26.76 -17.26
C TYR A 360 -44.74 27.50 -18.08
N PHE A 361 -45.10 28.00 -19.27
CA PHE A 361 -44.20 28.83 -20.07
C PHE A 361 -43.83 30.13 -19.36
N SER A 362 -44.77 30.72 -18.61
CA SER A 362 -44.48 31.90 -17.78
C SER A 362 -43.53 31.58 -16.63
N SER A 363 -43.68 30.41 -15.99
CA SER A 363 -42.74 29.93 -14.96
C SER A 363 -41.34 29.74 -15.53
N ILE A 364 -41.23 29.11 -16.71
CA ILE A 364 -39.95 28.95 -17.42
C ILE A 364 -39.34 30.32 -17.71
N ALA A 365 -40.09 31.25 -18.31
CA ALA A 365 -39.59 32.58 -18.63
C ALA A 365 -38.99 33.28 -17.39
N ARG A 366 -39.72 33.25 -16.26
CA ARG A 366 -39.26 33.79 -14.98
C ARG A 366 -37.97 33.12 -14.48
N ARG A 367 -37.88 31.79 -14.58
CA ARG A 367 -36.67 31.03 -14.20
C ARG A 367 -35.45 31.46 -15.01
N ILE A 368 -35.62 31.72 -16.31
CA ILE A 368 -34.55 32.21 -17.19
C ILE A 368 -34.14 33.63 -16.81
N GLU A 369 -35.10 34.53 -16.57
CA GLU A 369 -34.82 35.90 -16.10
C GLU A 369 -34.07 35.92 -14.76
N GLN A 370 -34.27 34.92 -13.91
CA GLN A 370 -33.55 34.73 -12.63
C GLN A 370 -32.16 34.08 -12.79
N GLY A 371 -31.65 33.94 -14.02
CA GLY A 371 -30.30 33.43 -14.32
C GLY A 371 -30.24 31.97 -14.78
N GLY A 372 -31.39 31.36 -15.12
CA GLY A 372 -31.43 30.05 -15.79
C GLY A 372 -31.07 30.16 -17.27
N ALA A 373 -30.71 29.05 -17.90
CA ALA A 373 -30.41 28.99 -19.33
C ALA A 373 -31.52 28.28 -20.13
N LEU A 374 -31.77 28.77 -21.34
CA LEU A 374 -32.74 28.20 -22.28
C LEU A 374 -32.05 27.93 -23.63
N LEU A 375 -32.24 26.71 -24.14
CA LEU A 375 -31.85 26.34 -25.50
C LEU A 375 -33.05 25.80 -26.25
N ILE A 376 -33.26 26.27 -27.47
CA ILE A 376 -34.33 25.79 -28.35
C ILE A 376 -33.69 25.31 -29.64
N THR A 377 -33.86 24.03 -29.96
CA THR A 377 -33.56 23.51 -31.29
C THR A 377 -34.83 23.66 -32.14
N ALA A 378 -34.83 24.68 -32.99
CA ALA A 378 -35.98 24.96 -33.84
C ALA A 378 -36.17 23.84 -34.88
N GLY A 379 -37.41 23.35 -35.00
CA GLY A 379 -37.87 22.54 -36.13
C GLY A 379 -38.74 23.37 -37.06
N GLU A 380 -39.22 22.78 -38.16
CA GLU A 380 -40.17 23.42 -39.08
C GLU A 380 -41.44 23.93 -38.36
N GLN A 381 -41.84 23.23 -37.31
CA GLN A 381 -43.02 23.52 -36.50
C GLN A 381 -42.91 24.87 -35.77
N GLU A 382 -41.69 25.37 -35.52
CA GLU A 382 -41.47 26.67 -34.86
C GLU A 382 -41.91 27.85 -35.73
N ALA A 383 -41.99 27.67 -37.05
CA ALA A 383 -42.55 28.67 -37.97
C ALA A 383 -44.09 28.74 -37.89
N GLY A 384 -44.75 27.73 -37.33
CA GLY A 384 -46.20 27.57 -37.32
C GLY A 384 -46.92 28.30 -36.19
N LEU A 385 -48.17 27.89 -35.96
CA LEU A 385 -48.98 28.34 -34.81
C LEU A 385 -48.60 27.66 -33.50
N ASP A 386 -47.90 26.53 -33.58
CA ASP A 386 -47.47 25.74 -32.42
C ASP A 386 -46.02 26.07 -31.99
N GLY A 387 -45.43 27.15 -32.50
CA GLY A 387 -44.07 27.56 -32.15
C GLY A 387 -43.98 28.13 -30.72
N LEU A 388 -42.86 27.88 -30.05
CA LEU A 388 -42.59 28.39 -28.71
C LEU A 388 -42.56 29.93 -28.66
N TYR A 389 -42.24 30.60 -29.77
CA TYR A 389 -42.36 32.06 -29.86
C TYR A 389 -43.79 32.58 -29.64
N ARG A 390 -44.83 31.75 -29.76
CA ARG A 390 -46.22 32.15 -29.49
C ARG A 390 -46.64 31.95 -28.03
N THR A 391 -45.71 31.58 -27.16
CA THR A 391 -45.91 31.41 -25.72
C THR A 391 -45.40 32.62 -24.92
N ALA A 392 -45.48 32.53 -23.59
CA ALA A 392 -44.84 33.50 -22.69
C ALA A 392 -43.31 33.59 -22.85
N LEU A 393 -42.66 32.62 -23.54
CA LEU A 393 -41.24 32.68 -23.84
C LEU A 393 -40.89 33.80 -24.83
N ALA A 394 -41.83 34.31 -25.63
CA ALA A 394 -41.60 35.33 -26.65
C ALA A 394 -40.77 36.53 -26.14
N GLY A 395 -41.02 36.96 -24.89
CA GLY A 395 -40.35 38.11 -24.28
C GLY A 395 -38.87 37.89 -23.96
N ILE A 396 -38.41 36.64 -23.88
CA ILE A 396 -37.02 36.29 -23.56
C ILE A 396 -36.25 35.69 -24.74
N LEU A 397 -36.91 35.45 -25.87
CA LEU A 397 -36.26 34.87 -27.04
C LEU A 397 -35.47 35.93 -27.82
N PRO A 398 -34.25 35.61 -28.27
CA PRO A 398 -33.39 36.55 -28.99
C PRO A 398 -33.80 36.76 -30.45
N SER A 399 -34.79 36.02 -30.94
CA SER A 399 -35.22 36.06 -32.35
C SER A 399 -36.69 35.68 -32.52
N GLN A 400 -37.31 36.22 -33.56
CA GLN A 400 -38.68 35.93 -33.96
C GLN A 400 -38.73 35.10 -35.25
N PRO A 401 -39.49 34.00 -35.30
CA PRO A 401 -39.74 33.26 -36.54
C PRO A 401 -40.51 34.11 -37.56
N THR A 402 -40.11 34.07 -38.82
CA THR A 402 -40.79 34.77 -39.93
C THR A 402 -42.05 34.05 -40.40
N GLY A 403 -42.25 32.80 -40.00
CA GLY A 403 -43.34 31.94 -40.46
C GLY A 403 -43.11 31.31 -41.84
N GLN A 404 -41.97 31.57 -42.48
CA GLN A 404 -41.62 30.99 -43.78
C GLN A 404 -40.66 29.81 -43.61
N ILE A 405 -41.03 28.65 -44.16
CA ILE A 405 -40.15 27.47 -44.23
C ILE A 405 -39.45 27.49 -45.59
N ILE A 406 -38.13 27.57 -45.60
CA ILE A 406 -37.32 27.53 -46.82
C ILE A 406 -36.75 26.12 -46.97
N SER A 407 -37.32 25.33 -47.89
CA SER A 407 -36.78 24.02 -48.26
C SER A 407 -36.08 24.13 -49.62
N ARG A 408 -34.74 24.17 -49.58
CA ARG A 408 -33.87 24.15 -50.77
C ARG A 408 -32.76 23.12 -50.54
N PRO A 409 -32.28 22.42 -51.58
CA PRO A 409 -31.10 21.55 -51.46
C PRO A 409 -29.93 22.38 -50.93
N TYR A 410 -29.20 21.82 -49.96
CA TYR A 410 -28.01 22.45 -49.38
C TYR A 410 -26.78 22.22 -50.27
#